data_AF-A0A435XZF8-F1
#
_entry.id   AF-A0A435XZF8-F1
#
_cell.length_a   1.000
_cell.length_b   1.000
_cell.length_c   1.000
_cell.angle_alpha   90.00
_cell.angle_beta   90.00
_cell.angle_gamma   90.00
#
_symmetry.space_group_name_H-M   'P 1'
#
loop_
_entity.id
_entity.type
_entity.pdbx_description
1 polymer ?
#
loop_
_entity_poly.entity_id
_entity_poly.type
_entity_poly.pdbx_seq_one_letter_code
_entity_poly.pdbx_strand_id
1 'polypeptide(L)' 'MAKLDAITLSVLQAALQQVCDEMDLTFSRAAFSPVIAEANDRSDGIYSA' A
#
# COMPACT_ATOMS: atom_id res chain seq x y z
N MET A 1 -16.66 18.75 5.83
CA MET A 1 -15.45 18.00 6.20
C MET A 1 -14.82 18.68 7.40
N ALA A 2 -14.48 17.92 8.44
CA ALA A 2 -13.65 18.44 9.52
C ALA A 2 -12.27 18.81 8.94
N LYS A 3 -11.69 19.92 9.37
CA LYS A 3 -10.34 20.32 8.97
C LYS A 3 -9.37 19.35 9.63
N LEU A 4 -8.68 18.54 8.83
CA LEU A 4 -7.64 17.63 9.32
C LEU A 4 -6.44 18.47 9.78
N ASP A 5 -5.98 18.26 11.01
CA ASP A 5 -4.75 18.90 11.49
C ASP A 5 -3.51 18.19 10.91
N ALA A 6 -2.36 18.87 10.96
CA ALA A 6 -1.14 18.39 10.35
C ALA A 6 -0.59 17.09 10.98
N ILE A 7 -0.85 16.87 12.28
CA ILE A 7 -0.40 15.65 12.98
C ILE A 7 -1.28 14.48 12.56
N THR A 8 -2.60 14.66 12.56
CA THR A 8 -3.52 13.61 12.10
C THR A 8 -3.26 13.27 10.63
N LEU A 9 -3.01 14.28 9.78
CA LEU A 9 -2.68 14.05 8.37
C LEU A 9 -1.40 13.22 8.21
N SER A 10 -0.33 13.53 8.95
CA SER A 10 0.94 12.82 8.83
C SER A 10 0.84 11.37 9.32
N VAL A 11 0.07 11.12 10.39
CA VAL A 11 -0.22 9.77 10.88
C VAL A 11 -1.00 8.97 9.83
N LEU A 12 -2.05 9.54 9.23
CA LEU A 12 -2.81 8.85 8.19
C LEU A 12 -1.95 8.55 6.96
N GLN A 13 -1.11 9.50 6.53
CA GLN A 13 -0.21 9.29 5.40
C GLN A 13 0.78 8.14 5.68
N ALA A 14 1.41 8.13 6.87
CA ALA A 14 2.34 7.07 7.25
C ALA A 14 1.64 5.69 7.36
N ALA A 15 0.42 5.67 7.90
CA ALA A 15 -0.37 4.44 7.99
C ALA A 15 -0.75 3.90 6.60
N LEU A 16 -1.20 4.76 5.68
CA LEU A 16 -1.53 4.35 4.31
C LEU A 16 -0.28 3.84 3.57
N GLN A 17 0.88 4.48 3.76
CA GLN A 17 2.13 3.99 3.19
C GLN A 17 2.49 2.61 3.72
N GLN A 18 2.41 2.39 5.03
CA GLN A 18 2.67 1.07 5.63
C GLN A 18 1.73 -0.01 5.09
N VAL A 19 0.45 0.32 4.87
CA VAL A 19 -0.50 -0.62 4.26
C VAL A 19 -0.08 -0.98 2.84
N CYS A 20 0.31 -0.01 2.01
CA CYS A 20 0.82 -0.28 0.67
C CYS A 20 2.09 -1.16 0.70
N ASP A 21 3.01 -0.90 1.63
CA ASP A 21 4.24 -1.69 1.77
C ASP A 21 3.94 -3.17 2.13
N GLU A 22 2.94 -3.41 2.99
CA GLU A 22 2.52 -4.77 3.35
C GLU A 22 1.70 -5.45 2.24
N MET A 23 0.89 -4.70 1.50
CA MET A 23 0.19 -5.18 0.29
C MET A 23 1.22 -5.71 -0.71
N ASP A 24 2.26 -4.92 -0.98
CA ASP A 24 3.37 -5.30 -1.84
C ASP A 24 4.04 -6.61 -1.38
N LEU A 25 4.44 -6.66 -0.11
CA LEU A 25 5.10 -7.84 0.45
C LEU A 25 4.24 -9.10 0.35
N THR A 26 2.94 -8.97 0.63
CA THR A 26 1.97 -10.06 0.55
C THR A 26 1.79 -10.51 -0.90
N PHE A 27 1.67 -9.58 -1.85
CA PHE A 27 1.51 -9.88 -3.27
C PHE A 27 2.71 -10.67 -3.80
N SER A 28 3.94 -10.22 -3.50
CA SER A 28 5.16 -10.92 -3.90
C SER A 28 5.27 -12.31 -3.30
N ARG A 29 4.95 -12.47 -2.00
CA ARG A 29 5.07 -13.77 -1.31
C ARG A 29 4.01 -14.78 -1.72
N ALA A 30 2.82 -14.31 -2.08
CA ALA A 30 1.71 -15.17 -2.50
C ALA A 30 1.82 -15.58 -3.98
N ALA A 31 2.63 -14.89 -4.77
CA ALA A 31 2.72 -15.12 -6.20
C ALA A 31 3.54 -16.38 -6.55
N PHE A 32 2.93 -17.28 -7.33
CA PHE A 32 3.63 -18.41 -7.96
C PHE A 32 4.39 -18.01 -9.23
N SER A 33 4.00 -16.89 -9.86
CA SER A 33 4.63 -16.40 -11.09
C SER A 33 5.90 -15.62 -10.76
N PRO A 34 7.06 -15.97 -11.33
CA PRO A 34 8.30 -15.21 -11.13
C PRO A 34 8.23 -13.80 -11.74
N VAL A 35 7.38 -13.58 -12.75
CA VAL A 35 7.13 -12.23 -13.30
C VAL A 35 6.53 -11.30 -12.23
N ILE A 36 5.70 -11.85 -11.35
CA ILE A 36 5.07 -11.11 -10.26
C ILE A 36 5.99 -11.09 -9.03
N ALA A 37 6.50 -12.25 -8.60
CA ALA A 37 7.27 -12.39 -7.37
C ALA A 37 8.66 -11.72 -7.43
N GLU A 38 9.30 -11.70 -8.61
CA GLU A 38 10.70 -11.27 -8.77
C GLU A 38 10.85 -10.09 -9.72
N ALA A 39 10.13 -10.06 -10.85
CA ALA A 39 10.24 -8.98 -11.82
C ALA A 39 9.41 -7.73 -11.48
N ASN A 40 8.67 -7.74 -10.36
CA ASN A 40 7.84 -6.64 -9.86
C ASN A 40 6.79 -6.13 -10.87
N ASP A 41 6.32 -6.99 -11.78
CA ASP A 41 5.17 -6.68 -12.63
C ASP A 41 3.88 -6.91 -11.84
N ARG A 42 3.66 -6.02 -10.85
CA ARG A 42 2.56 -6.08 -9.89
C ARG A 42 2.06 -4.67 -9.56
N SER A 43 0.77 -4.54 -9.30
CA SER A 43 0.13 -3.29 -8.92
C SER A 43 -1.07 -3.56 -8.04
N ASP A 44 -1.14 -2.83 -6.93
CA ASP A 44 -2.27 -2.78 -6.03
C ASP A 44 -2.45 -1.33 -5.51
N GLY A 45 -3.55 -1.06 -4.80
CA GLY A 45 -3.82 0.31 -4.34
C GLY A 45 -5.09 0.45 -3.50
N ILE A 46 -5.17 1.61 -2.83
CA ILE A 46 -6.29 2.00 -1.97
C ILE A 46 -7.17 2.98 -2.75
N TYR A 47 -8.46 2.67 -2.85
CA TYR A 47 -9.44 3.47 -3.59
C TYR A 47 -10.52 4.01 -2.65
N SER A 48 -11.10 5.16 -2.99
CA SER A 48 -12.32 5.63 -2.33
C SER A 48 -13.51 4.76 -2.69
N ALA A 49 -14.51 4.70 -1.81
CA ALA A 49 -15.78 4.01 -2.04
C ALA A 49 -16.57 4.58 -3.22
#